data_AF-A0A518BE66-F1
#
_entry.id   AF-A0A518BE66-F1
#
_cell.length_a   1.000
_cell.length_b   1.000
_cell.length_c   1.000
_cell.angle_alpha   90.00
_cell.angle_beta   90.00
_cell.angle_gamma   90.00
#
_symmetry.space_group_name_H-M   'P 1'
#
loop_
_entity.id
_entity.type
_entity.pdbx_description
1 polymer ?
#
loop_
_entity_poly.entity_id
_entity_poly.type
_entity_poly.pdbx_seq_one_letter_code
_entity_poly.pdbx_strand_id
1 'polypeptide(L)'
;MTAATERRANVLLRISAVLWVIWGLVHLLAGVMTVKGVVTGRTAEAFHAITSKVELSTLELDYPDAVGAVLCQHGFNLGWAGLVTFVCALLVWRANRSAVYLACLVGGLFDLGDFVFIDLGGFAPPRAQ
;
A
#
# COMPACT_ATOMS: atom_id res chain seq x y z
N MET A 1 34.12 -2.22 11.23
CA MET A 1 33.03 -3.17 10.93
C MET A 1 33.67 -4.42 10.33
N THR A 2 33.26 -5.63 10.70
CA THR A 2 33.90 -6.86 10.19
C THR A 2 33.28 -7.28 8.85
N ALA A 3 34.03 -8.02 8.02
CA ALA A 3 33.52 -8.56 6.75
C ALA A 3 32.26 -9.44 6.93
N ALA A 4 32.15 -10.12 8.07
CA ALA A 4 30.95 -10.89 8.43
C ALA A 4 29.73 -9.98 8.67
N THR A 5 29.92 -8.84 9.35
CA THR A 5 28.88 -7.84 9.56
C THR A 5 28.41 -7.23 8.24
N GLU A 6 29.32 -6.92 7.31
CA GLU A 6 28.99 -6.39 5.99
C GLU A 6 28.19 -7.38 5.14
N ARG A 7 28.60 -8.65 5.13
CA ARG A 7 27.88 -9.72 4.44
C ARG A 7 26.46 -9.87 4.98
N ARG A 8 26.29 -9.88 6.31
CA ARG A 8 24.97 -9.96 6.95
C ARG A 8 24.09 -8.77 6.59
N ALA A 9 24.64 -7.55 6.67
CA ALA A 9 23.91 -6.33 6.30
C ALA A 9 23.47 -6.36 4.83
N ASN A 10 24.31 -6.84 3.91
CA ASN A 10 23.95 -6.98 2.50
C ASN A 10 22.79 -7.97 2.28
N VAL A 11 22.81 -9.12 2.96
CA VAL A 11 21.72 -10.10 2.91
C VAL A 11 20.41 -9.49 3.41
N LEU A 12 20.44 -8.79 4.56
CA LEU A 12 19.26 -8.12 5.11
C LEU A 12 18.69 -7.06 4.16
N LEU A 13 19.55 -6.26 3.53
CA LEU A 13 19.13 -5.27 2.54
C LEU A 13 18.49 -5.93 1.31
N ARG A 14 19.03 -7.05 0.83
CA ARG A 14 18.43 -7.78 -0.30
C ARG A 14 17.06 -8.37 0.05
N ILE A 15 16.92 -8.95 1.24
CA ILE A 15 15.62 -9.44 1.73
C ILE A 15 14.63 -8.27 1.81
N SER A 16 15.05 -7.16 2.43
CA SER A 16 14.23 -5.94 2.52
C SER A 16 13.83 -5.41 1.14
N ALA A 17 14.74 -5.38 0.17
CA ALA A 17 14.43 -4.96 -1.20
C ALA A 17 13.36 -5.85 -1.85
N VAL A 18 13.42 -7.18 -1.69
CA VAL A 18 12.39 -8.08 -2.23
C VAL A 18 11.03 -7.78 -1.60
N LEU A 19 10.99 -7.61 -0.28
CA LEU A 19 9.74 -7.25 0.43
C LEU A 19 9.18 -5.91 -0.05
N TRP A 20 10.04 -4.90 -0.24
CA TRP A 20 9.62 -3.60 -0.75
C TRP A 20 9.18 -3.62 -2.22
N VAL A 21 9.75 -4.50 -3.05
CA VAL A 21 9.24 -4.72 -4.42
C VAL A 21 7.82 -5.26 -4.37
N ILE A 22 7.58 -6.31 -3.56
CA ILE A 22 6.25 -6.92 -3.43
C ILE A 22 5.24 -5.88 -2.94
N TRP A 23 5.57 -5.19 -1.83
CA TRP A 23 4.71 -4.15 -1.28
C TRP A 23 4.43 -3.06 -2.32
N GLY A 24 5.46 -2.53 -2.99
CA GLY A 24 5.32 -1.44 -3.96
C GLY A 24 4.44 -1.81 -5.15
N LEU A 25 4.59 -3.03 -5.69
CA LEU A 25 3.77 -3.51 -6.80
C LEU A 25 2.32 -3.74 -6.40
N VAL A 26 2.07 -4.30 -5.22
CA VAL A 26 0.70 -4.52 -4.71
C VAL A 26 -0.02 -3.19 -4.51
N HIS A 27 0.65 -2.19 -3.93
CA HIS A 27 0.05 -0.86 -3.67
C HIS A 27 -0.14 -0.05 -4.95
N LEU A 28 0.77 -0.19 -5.91
CA LEU A 28 0.59 0.38 -7.24
C LEU A 28 -0.66 -0.21 -7.92
N LEU A 29 -0.82 -1.53 -7.89
CA LEU A 29 -1.99 -2.21 -8.44
C LEU A 29 -3.27 -1.80 -7.71
N ALA A 30 -3.26 -1.82 -6.37
CA ALA A 30 -4.40 -1.42 -5.55
C ALA A 30 -4.83 0.02 -5.88
N GLY A 31 -3.88 0.95 -5.97
CA GLY A 31 -4.17 2.35 -6.33
C GLY A 31 -4.84 2.49 -7.70
N VAL A 32 -4.33 1.77 -8.70
CA VAL A 32 -4.93 1.72 -10.05
C VAL A 32 -6.34 1.13 -10.01
N MET A 33 -6.54 0.03 -9.27
CA MET A 33 -7.82 -0.65 -9.18
C MET A 33 -8.88 0.19 -8.44
N THR A 34 -8.50 0.90 -7.37
CA THR A 34 -9.39 1.82 -6.66
C THR A 34 -9.85 2.95 -7.58
N VAL A 35 -8.92 3.62 -8.27
CA VAL A 35 -9.27 4.69 -9.22
C VAL A 35 -10.13 4.15 -10.35
N LYS A 36 -9.76 2.99 -10.93
CA LYS A 36 -10.53 2.33 -11.98
C LYS A 36 -11.96 2.03 -11.53
N GLY A 37 -12.14 1.51 -10.32
CA GLY A 37 -13.46 1.21 -9.75
C GLY A 37 -14.34 2.46 -9.72
N VAL A 38 -13.84 3.57 -9.20
CA VAL A 38 -14.59 4.82 -9.13
C VAL A 38 -14.92 5.36 -10.52
N VAL A 39 -13.93 5.48 -11.42
CA VAL A 39 -14.15 6.09 -12.75
C VAL A 39 -15.00 5.23 -13.69
N THR A 40 -15.20 3.95 -13.35
CA THR A 40 -16.10 3.04 -14.09
C THR A 40 -17.48 2.90 -13.43
N GLY A 41 -17.81 3.76 -12.46
CA GLY A 41 -19.12 3.77 -11.79
C GLY A 41 -19.30 2.67 -10.73
N ARG A 42 -18.20 2.05 -10.27
CA ARG A 42 -18.19 0.93 -9.31
C ARG A 42 -17.65 1.38 -7.96
N THR A 43 -18.10 2.54 -7.47
CA THR A 43 -17.62 3.16 -6.23
C THR A 43 -17.87 2.28 -4.99
N ALA A 44 -19.06 1.64 -4.90
CA ALA A 44 -19.38 0.72 -3.81
C ALA A 44 -18.38 -0.44 -3.73
N GLU A 45 -18.03 -1.03 -4.88
CA GLU A 45 -17.06 -2.11 -4.96
C GLU A 45 -15.63 -1.64 -4.65
N ALA A 46 -15.28 -0.41 -5.04
CA ALA A 46 -13.98 0.17 -4.72
C ALA A 46 -13.83 0.38 -3.20
N PHE A 47 -14.88 0.80 -2.49
CA PHE A 47 -14.89 0.81 -1.02
C PHE A 47 -14.83 -0.59 -0.43
N HIS A 48 -15.63 -1.53 -0.95
CA HIS A 48 -15.66 -2.90 -0.48
C HIS A 48 -14.30 -3.60 -0.61
N ALA A 49 -13.52 -3.30 -1.65
CA ALA A 49 -12.17 -3.83 -1.82
C ALA A 49 -11.21 -3.44 -0.68
N ILE A 50 -11.46 -2.30 0.00
CA ILE A 50 -10.70 -1.81 1.15
C ILE A 50 -11.31 -2.35 2.46
N THR A 51 -12.64 -2.27 2.59
CA THR A 51 -13.38 -2.70 3.77
C THR A 51 -14.06 -4.06 3.56
N SER A 52 -13.29 -5.08 3.18
CA SER A 52 -13.85 -6.32 2.63
C SER A 52 -14.65 -7.18 3.62
N LYS A 53 -14.72 -6.79 4.90
CA LYS A 53 -15.61 -7.39 5.90
C LYS A 53 -16.99 -6.73 5.97
N VAL A 54 -17.15 -5.57 5.34
CA VAL A 54 -18.43 -4.87 5.22
C VAL A 54 -19.21 -5.45 4.05
N GLU A 55 -20.46 -5.85 4.28
CA GLU A 55 -21.34 -6.38 3.23
C GLU A 55 -21.52 -5.36 2.09
N LEU A 56 -21.25 -5.78 0.85
CA LEU A 56 -21.24 -4.89 -0.32
C LEU A 56 -22.57 -4.15 -0.51
N SER A 57 -23.71 -4.82 -0.29
CA SER A 57 -25.04 -4.23 -0.44
C SER A 57 -25.29 -3.03 0.47
N THR A 58 -24.56 -2.94 1.59
CA THR A 58 -24.63 -1.77 2.51
C THR A 58 -23.84 -0.56 2.01
N LEU A 59 -22.98 -0.76 1.00
CA LEU A 59 -22.19 0.27 0.33
C LEU A 59 -22.79 0.68 -1.03
N GLU A 60 -23.85 0.03 -1.50
CA GLU A 60 -24.53 0.38 -2.76
C GLU A 60 -25.38 1.63 -2.58
N LEU A 61 -24.74 2.79 -2.71
CA LEU A 61 -25.34 4.11 -2.55
C LEU A 61 -25.22 4.94 -3.83
N ASP A 62 -26.07 5.95 -3.96
CA ASP A 62 -25.86 7.05 -4.91
C ASP A 62 -24.85 8.04 -4.32
N TYR A 63 -23.57 7.80 -4.62
CA TYR A 63 -22.47 8.60 -4.09
C TYR A 63 -22.39 9.96 -4.79
N PRO A 64 -22.37 11.08 -4.05
CA PRO A 64 -22.01 12.36 -4.63
C PRO A 64 -20.61 12.28 -5.28
N ASP A 65 -20.43 12.92 -6.43
CA ASP A 65 -19.16 12.89 -7.18
C ASP A 65 -17.93 13.22 -6.31
N ALA A 66 -18.09 14.13 -5.35
CA ALA A 66 -17.04 14.51 -4.42
C ALA A 66 -16.54 13.33 -3.55
N VAL A 67 -17.43 12.40 -3.16
CA VAL A 67 -17.05 11.21 -2.37
C VAL A 67 -16.21 10.25 -3.22
N GLY A 68 -16.61 10.02 -4.47
CA GLY A 68 -15.81 9.28 -5.44
C GLY A 68 -14.45 9.94 -5.68
N ALA A 69 -14.41 11.27 -5.81
CA ALA A 69 -13.17 12.01 -5.99
C ALA A 69 -12.20 11.86 -4.81
N VAL A 70 -12.69 11.84 -3.57
CA VAL A 70 -11.86 11.55 -2.38
C VAL A 70 -11.28 10.13 -2.45
N LEU A 71 -12.08 9.14 -2.86
CA LEU A 71 -11.58 7.77 -3.01
C LEU A 71 -10.55 7.65 -4.15
N CYS A 72 -10.75 8.37 -5.25
CA CYS A 72 -9.74 8.51 -6.32
C CYS A 72 -8.44 9.14 -5.80
N GLN A 73 -8.54 10.19 -4.97
CA GLN A 73 -7.37 10.82 -4.37
C GLN A 73 -6.61 9.85 -3.45
N HIS A 74 -7.33 9.04 -2.67
CA HIS A 74 -6.73 7.95 -1.89
C HIS A 74 -6.03 6.91 -2.78
N GLY A 75 -6.71 6.42 -3.82
CA GLY A 75 -6.15 5.45 -4.77
C GLY A 75 -4.92 5.98 -5.51
N PHE A 76 -4.93 7.25 -5.93
CA PHE A 76 -3.76 7.91 -6.51
C PHE A 76 -2.60 7.97 -5.52
N ASN A 77 -2.88 8.31 -4.25
CA ASN A 77 -1.86 8.33 -3.21
C ASN A 77 -1.23 6.96 -2.95
N LEU A 78 -2.06 5.92 -2.89
CA LEU A 78 -1.62 4.53 -2.80
C LEU A 78 -0.71 4.16 -3.98
N GLY A 79 -1.11 4.57 -5.18
CA GLY A 79 -0.39 4.32 -6.42
C GLY A 79 1.01 4.94 -6.43
N TRP A 80 1.12 6.25 -6.16
CA TRP A 80 2.44 6.90 -6.18
C TRP A 80 3.32 6.47 -5.00
N ALA A 81 2.75 6.19 -3.82
CA ALA A 81 3.49 5.62 -2.69
C ALA A 81 4.06 4.24 -3.05
N GLY A 82 3.26 3.38 -3.70
CA GLY A 82 3.70 2.11 -4.26
C GLY A 82 4.85 2.26 -5.24
N LEU A 83 4.75 3.20 -6.17
CA LEU A 83 5.81 3.51 -7.15
C LEU A 83 7.10 3.98 -6.49
N VAL A 84 7.02 4.92 -5.54
CA VAL A 84 8.21 5.42 -4.82
C VAL A 84 8.88 4.28 -4.06
N THR A 85 8.12 3.45 -3.36
CA THR A 85 8.66 2.32 -2.61
C THR A 85 9.29 1.27 -3.53
N PHE A 86 8.69 1.01 -4.69
CA PHE A 86 9.28 0.15 -5.71
C PHE A 86 10.64 0.68 -6.20
N VAL A 87 10.73 1.98 -6.52
CA VAL A 87 12.01 2.60 -6.91
C VAL A 87 13.04 2.52 -5.78
N CYS A 88 12.63 2.82 -4.54
CA CYS A 88 13.50 2.66 -3.36
C CYS A 88 14.02 1.22 -3.25
N ALA A 89 13.18 0.21 -3.48
CA ALA A 89 13.58 -1.19 -3.42
C ALA A 89 14.75 -1.51 -4.38
N LEU A 90 14.74 -0.94 -5.59
CA LEU A 90 15.84 -1.08 -6.55
C LEU A 90 17.15 -0.43 -6.07
N LEU A 91 17.07 0.63 -5.27
CA LEU A 91 18.22 1.28 -4.65
C LEU A 91 18.71 0.51 -3.41
N VAL A 92 17.78 -0.01 -2.61
CA VAL A 92 18.09 -0.88 -1.46
C VAL A 92 18.81 -2.14 -1.91
N TRP A 93 18.40 -2.74 -3.04
CA TRP A 93 19.10 -3.88 -3.64
C TRP A 93 20.58 -3.58 -3.96
N ARG A 94 20.87 -2.32 -4.32
CA ARG A 94 22.23 -1.79 -4.56
C ARG A 94 22.93 -1.32 -3.27
N ALA A 95 22.45 -1.77 -2.11
CA ALA A 95 22.96 -1.43 -0.78
C ALA A 95 22.91 0.07 -0.42
N ASN A 96 22.02 0.85 -1.04
CA ASN A 96 21.75 2.23 -0.61
C ASN A 96 20.95 2.22 0.70
N ARG A 97 21.63 2.53 1.81
CA ARG A 97 21.04 2.51 3.16
C ARG A 97 19.98 3.59 3.36
N SER A 98 20.15 4.75 2.75
CA SER A 98 19.19 5.85 2.86
C SER A 98 17.85 5.53 2.21
N ALA A 99 17.87 4.76 1.12
CA ALA A 99 16.66 4.33 0.42
C ALA A 99 15.75 3.43 1.28
N VAL A 100 16.31 2.68 2.24
CA VAL A 100 15.51 1.87 3.18
C VAL A 100 14.65 2.78 4.05
N TYR A 101 15.23 3.86 4.59
CA TYR A 101 14.47 4.79 5.45
C TYR A 101 13.35 5.47 4.67
N LEU A 102 13.59 5.85 3.41
CA LEU A 102 12.55 6.43 2.57
C LEU A 102 11.45 5.42 2.25
N ALA A 103 11.78 4.17 1.96
CA ALA A 103 10.79 3.10 1.80
C ALA A 103 9.96 2.87 3.08
N CYS A 104 10.58 2.93 4.27
CA CYS A 104 9.84 2.85 5.53
C CYS A 104 8.92 4.06 5.77
N LEU A 105 9.39 5.28 5.46
CA LEU A 105 8.64 6.53 5.66
C LEU A 105 7.49 6.71 4.67
N VAL A 106 7.68 6.32 3.42
CA VAL A 106 6.66 6.47 2.37
C VAL A 106 5.81 5.22 2.23
N GLY A 107 6.39 4.03 2.31
CA GLY A 107 5.64 2.78 2.24
C GLY A 107 5.01 2.43 3.58
N GLY A 108 5.84 2.11 4.56
CA GLY A 108 5.37 1.57 5.85
C GLY A 108 4.43 2.51 6.63
N LEU A 109 4.71 3.82 6.65
CA LEU A 109 3.89 4.79 7.37
C LEU A 109 2.60 5.19 6.62
N PHE A 110 2.52 4.94 5.31
CA PHE A 110 1.31 5.24 4.52
C PHE A 110 0.13 4.38 4.95
N ASP A 111 0.38 3.09 5.24
CA ASP A 111 -0.65 2.15 5.70
C ASP A 111 -1.02 2.34 7.18
N LEU A 112 -0.40 3.27 7.91
CA LEU A 112 -0.72 3.47 9.33
C LEU A 112 -2.19 3.91 9.52
N GLY A 113 -2.70 4.76 8.63
CA GLY A 113 -4.11 5.16 8.66
C GLY A 113 -5.05 3.99 8.39
N ASP A 114 -4.72 3.16 7.40
CA ASP A 114 -5.47 1.96 7.08
C ASP A 114 -5.48 0.98 8.27
N PHE A 115 -4.31 0.72 8.86
CA PHE A 115 -4.19 -0.12 10.05
C PHE A 115 -5.04 0.40 11.22
N VAL A 116 -4.99 1.70 11.50
CA VAL A 116 -5.70 2.29 12.66
C VAL A 116 -7.22 2.33 12.44
N PHE A 117 -7.67 2.71 11.25
CA PHE A 117 -9.10 2.98 11.02
C PHE A 117 -9.85 1.83 10.34
N ILE A 118 -9.16 0.96 9.59
CA ILE A 118 -9.77 -0.16 8.86
C ILE A 118 -9.50 -1.48 9.59
N ASP A 119 -8.23 -1.86 9.79
CA ASP A 119 -7.88 -3.13 10.46
C ASP A 119 -8.37 -3.12 11.92
N LEU A 120 -7.90 -2.17 12.74
CA LEU A 120 -8.31 -2.05 14.15
C LEU A 120 -9.77 -1.60 14.30
N GLY A 121 -10.34 -0.94 13.28
CA GLY A 121 -11.77 -0.64 13.19
C GLY A 121 -12.64 -1.88 12.95
N GLY A 122 -12.03 -3.01 12.57
CA GLY A 122 -12.72 -4.27 12.36
C GLY A 122 -13.46 -4.36 11.01
N PHE A 123 -13.06 -3.54 10.04
CA PHE A 123 -13.65 -3.46 8.69
C PHE A 123 -12.89 -4.30 7.64
N ALA A 124 -11.69 -4.78 7.97
CA ALA A 124 -10.95 -5.78 7.21
C ALA A 124 -11.00 -7.17 7.89
N PRO A 125 -10.74 -8.27 7.15
CA PRO A 125 -10.62 -9.59 7.73
C PRO A 125 -9.46 -9.63 8.75
N PRO A 126 -9.53 -10.48 9.80
CA PRO A 126 -8.38 -10.73 10.64
C PRO A 126 -7.23 -11.23 9.75
N ARG A 127 -6.04 -10.62 9.88
CA ARG A 127 -4.83 -11.18 9.25
C ARG A 127 -4.71 -12.63 9.70
N ALA A 128 -4.51 -13.54 8.75
CA ALA A 128 -4.47 -14.99 9.00
C ALA A 128 -3.61 -15.29 10.24
N GLN A 129 -4.21 -15.95 11.23
CA GLN A 129 -3.52 -16.52 12.38
C GLN A 129 -2.83 -17.81 11.98
#